data_AF-A0AA47MD70-F1
#
_entry.id   AF-A0AA47MD70-F1
#
_cell.length_a   1.000
_cell.length_b   1.000
_cell.length_c   1.000
_cell.angle_alpha   90.00
_cell.angle_beta   90.00
_cell.angle_gamma   90.00
#
_symmetry.space_group_name_H-M   'P 1'
#
loop_
_entity.id
_entity.type
_entity.pdbx_description
1 polymer ?
#
loop_
_entity_poly.entity_id
_entity_poly.type
_entity_poly.pdbx_seq_one_letter_code
_entity_poly.pdbx_strand_id
1 'polypeptide(L)'
;MAMFLRLSREVLEPSRMNTIKLVHAVRNSLVANEEIIKRCGKTLLWDCSTCWNGTFDMLRTLVETRAELNQLLEDLSMDTFLTSDWAKLENLVKLFEPFAIHTDPLQSDSQSLSQVVPCLLNLEAPPADD
;
A
#
# COMPACT_ATOMS: atom_id res chain seq x y z
N MET A 1 -8.31 1.16 15.92
CA MET A 1 -7.96 0.25 14.80
C MET A 1 -9.17 -0.16 13.95
N ALA A 2 -10.31 -0.59 14.51
CA ALA A 2 -11.51 -0.94 13.71
C ALA A 2 -12.06 0.22 12.84
N MET A 3 -11.95 1.46 13.31
CA MET A 3 -12.36 2.65 12.56
C MET A 3 -11.48 2.90 11.33
N PHE A 4 -10.19 2.59 11.41
CA PHE A 4 -9.23 2.77 10.32
C PHE A 4 -9.38 1.68 9.25
N LEU A 5 -9.60 0.42 9.66
CA LEU A 5 -10.01 -0.65 8.75
C LEU A 5 -11.33 -0.36 8.04
N ARG A 6 -12.24 0.38 8.70
CA ARG A 6 -13.51 0.82 8.10
C ARG A 6 -13.31 1.98 7.13
N LEU A 7 -12.46 2.96 7.47
CA LEU A 7 -12.04 4.04 6.57
C LEU A 7 -11.30 3.51 5.32
N SER A 8 -10.31 2.63 5.50
CA SER A 8 -9.63 1.96 4.39
C SER A 8 -10.55 1.08 3.55
N ARG A 9 -11.68 0.61 4.11
CA ARG A 9 -12.70 -0.09 3.32
C ARG A 9 -13.55 0.92 2.54
N GLU A 10 -14.25 1.83 3.22
CA GLU A 10 -15.18 2.79 2.62
C GLU A 10 -14.52 3.75 1.61
N VAL A 11 -13.30 4.22 1.87
CA VAL A 11 -12.59 5.17 0.98
C VAL A 11 -11.96 4.45 -0.21
N LEU A 12 -11.59 3.17 -0.06
CA LEU A 12 -10.76 2.47 -1.03
C LEU A 12 -11.54 1.50 -1.94
N GLU A 13 -12.74 1.02 -1.57
CA GLU A 13 -13.41 -0.12 -2.23
C GLU A 13 -13.30 -0.19 -3.78
N PRO A 14 -13.65 0.84 -4.58
CA PRO A 14 -13.59 0.72 -6.03
C PRO A 14 -12.15 0.68 -6.58
N SER A 15 -11.23 1.47 -6.00
CA SER A 15 -9.82 1.47 -6.41
C SER A 15 -9.08 0.23 -5.88
N ARG A 16 -9.46 -0.25 -4.70
CA ARG A 16 -8.92 -1.41 -4.00
C ARG A 16 -9.17 -2.69 -4.78
N MET A 17 -10.39 -2.90 -5.26
CA MET A 17 -10.75 -4.12 -6.00
C MET A 17 -9.91 -4.29 -7.28
N ASN A 18 -9.71 -3.23 -8.06
CA ASN A 18 -8.89 -3.30 -9.28
C ASN A 18 -7.41 -3.50 -8.95
N THR A 19 -6.91 -2.85 -7.91
CA THR A 19 -5.54 -2.99 -7.41
C THR A 19 -5.24 -4.42 -6.97
N ILE A 20 -6.12 -4.99 -6.14
CA ILE A 20 -6.01 -6.36 -5.66
C ILE A 20 -6.05 -7.35 -6.83
N LYS A 21 -6.97 -7.16 -7.78
CA LYS A 21 -7.07 -8.05 -8.95
C LYS A 21 -5.78 -8.07 -9.77
N LEU A 22 -5.16 -6.91 -10.02
CA LEU A 22 -3.92 -6.84 -10.78
C LEU A 22 -2.77 -7.50 -10.02
N VAL A 23 -2.61 -7.19 -8.73
CA VAL A 23 -1.59 -7.83 -7.88
C VAL A 23 -1.78 -9.34 -7.83
N HIS A 24 -3.02 -9.81 -7.69
CA HIS A 24 -3.36 -11.23 -7.74
C HIS A 24 -2.99 -11.85 -9.09
N ALA A 25 -3.30 -11.19 -10.21
CA ALA A 25 -3.00 -11.69 -11.55
C ALA A 25 -1.50 -11.85 -11.77
N VAL A 26 -0.71 -10.84 -11.38
CA VAL A 26 0.76 -10.87 -11.49
C VAL A 26 1.36 -11.92 -10.58
N ARG A 27 0.93 -12.01 -9.31
CA ARG A 27 1.48 -12.97 -8.34
C ARG A 27 1.09 -14.43 -8.65
N ASN A 28 -0.08 -14.67 -9.22
CA ASN A 28 -0.52 -16.01 -9.62
C ASN A 28 0.16 -16.48 -10.91
N SER A 29 0.63 -15.56 -11.76
CA SER A 29 1.44 -15.88 -12.92
C SER A 29 2.88 -16.13 -12.50
N LEU A 30 3.35 -17.38 -12.59
CA LEU A 30 4.74 -17.73 -12.27
C LEU A 30 5.73 -16.88 -13.08
N VAL A 31 5.46 -16.72 -14.38
CA VAL A 31 6.29 -15.95 -15.31
C VAL A 31 6.36 -14.47 -14.92
N ALA A 32 5.20 -13.85 -14.65
CA ALA A 32 5.17 -12.43 -14.28
C ALA A 32 5.80 -12.18 -12.90
N ASN A 33 5.55 -13.08 -11.95
CA ASN A 33 6.08 -12.97 -10.60
C ASN A 33 7.62 -13.17 -10.56
N GLU A 34 8.17 -14.11 -11.32
CA GLU A 34 9.63 -14.27 -11.41
C GLU A 34 10.30 -13.08 -12.10
N GLU A 35 9.67 -12.56 -13.16
CA GLU A 35 10.24 -11.45 -13.93
C GLU A 35 10.19 -10.12 -13.15
N ILE A 36 9.13 -9.84 -12.38
CA ILE A 36 9.10 -8.64 -11.52
C ILE A 36 10.12 -8.74 -10.38
N ILE A 37 10.33 -9.92 -9.81
CA ILE A 37 11.37 -10.15 -8.79
C ILE A 37 12.75 -9.90 -9.39
N LYS A 38 12.98 -10.34 -10.63
CA LYS A 38 14.25 -10.14 -11.34
C LYS A 38 14.51 -8.67 -11.67
N ARG A 39 13.49 -7.90 -12.05
CA ARG A 39 13.61 -6.46 -12.40
C ARG A 39 13.73 -5.56 -11.17
N CYS A 40 12.87 -5.76 -10.17
CA CYS A 40 12.78 -4.89 -9.00
C CYS A 40 13.59 -5.37 -7.78
N GLY A 41 14.01 -6.64 -7.74
CA GLY A 41 14.55 -7.27 -6.53
C GLY A 41 13.52 -7.39 -5.39
N LYS A 42 12.24 -7.10 -5.66
CA LYS A 42 11.14 -7.05 -4.70
C LYS A 42 9.95 -7.84 -5.22
N THR A 43 9.26 -8.52 -4.31
CA THR A 43 8.00 -9.22 -4.61
C THR A 43 6.83 -8.29 -4.29
N LEU A 44 5.85 -8.18 -5.18
CA LEU A 44 4.59 -7.52 -4.87
C LEU A 44 3.95 -8.15 -3.63
N LEU A 45 3.46 -7.37 -2.67
CA LEU A 45 2.85 -7.90 -1.45
C LEU A 45 1.37 -8.25 -1.68
N TRP A 46 0.83 -9.21 -0.92
CA TRP A 46 -0.60 -9.52 -0.94
C TRP A 46 -1.37 -8.51 -0.10
N ASP A 47 -2.63 -8.25 -0.46
CA ASP A 47 -3.55 -7.57 0.45
C ASP A 47 -3.85 -8.46 1.65
N CYS A 48 -3.60 -7.94 2.86
CA CYS A 48 -3.94 -8.62 4.10
C CYS A 48 -5.03 -7.83 4.82
N SER A 49 -6.28 -8.29 4.71
CA SER A 49 -7.45 -7.60 5.30
C SER A 49 -7.55 -7.71 6.82
N THR A 50 -6.78 -8.62 7.44
CA THR A 50 -6.74 -8.83 8.90
C THR A 50 -5.68 -7.98 9.59
N CYS A 51 -4.74 -7.40 8.85
CA CYS A 51 -3.72 -6.49 9.37
C CYS A 51 -4.01 -5.08 8.87
N TRP A 52 -3.96 -4.08 9.75
CA TRP A 52 -4.30 -2.70 9.39
C TRP A 52 -3.34 -2.09 8.34
N ASN A 53 -2.09 -2.56 8.30
CA ASN A 53 -1.05 -2.10 7.37
C ASN A 53 -0.97 -2.93 6.08
N GLY A 54 -1.66 -4.07 5.97
CA GLY A 54 -1.52 -4.98 4.83
C GLY A 54 -1.85 -4.34 3.48
N THR A 55 -2.96 -3.58 3.42
CA THR A 55 -3.34 -2.83 2.22
C THR A 55 -2.35 -1.71 1.92
N PHE A 56 -1.87 -0.99 2.94
CA PHE A 56 -0.88 0.08 2.77
C PHE A 56 0.45 -0.47 2.23
N ASP A 57 0.95 -1.56 2.79
CA ASP A 57 2.19 -2.19 2.35
C ASP A 57 2.09 -2.69 0.91
N MET A 58 0.97 -3.31 0.53
CA MET A 58 0.70 -3.67 -0.87
C MET A 58 0.72 -2.46 -1.79
N LEU A 59 0.01 -1.38 -1.43
CA LEU A 59 -0.03 -0.15 -2.23
C LEU A 59 1.34 0.50 -2.37
N ARG A 60 2.10 0.57 -1.28
CA ARG A 60 3.45 1.13 -1.26
C ARG A 60 4.37 0.35 -2.20
N THR A 61 4.44 -0.98 -2.06
CA THR A 61 5.26 -1.81 -2.95
C THR A 61 4.82 -1.72 -4.41
N LEU A 62 3.52 -1.62 -4.67
CA LEU A 62 3.00 -1.45 -6.03
C LEU A 62 3.42 -0.13 -6.66
N VAL A 63 3.36 0.98 -5.91
CA VAL A 63 3.81 2.31 -6.38
C VAL A 63 5.33 2.33 -6.57
N GLU A 64 6.11 1.73 -5.67
CA GLU A 64 7.57 1.64 -5.79
C GLU A 64 8.01 0.85 -7.02
N THR A 65 7.27 -0.19 -7.39
CA THR A 65 7.58 -1.06 -8.54
C THR A 65 6.91 -0.61 -9.84
N ARG A 66 6.24 0.55 -9.85
CA ARG A 66 5.40 1.05 -10.95
C ARG A 66 6.09 1.03 -12.32
N ALA A 67 7.33 1.50 -12.41
CA ALA A 67 8.03 1.63 -13.70
C ALA A 67 8.25 0.25 -14.35
N GLU A 68 8.86 -0.67 -13.61
CA GLU A 68 9.14 -2.03 -14.05
C GLU A 68 7.87 -2.84 -14.27
N LEU A 69 6.86 -2.64 -13.40
CA LEU A 69 5.58 -3.32 -13.53
C LEU A 69 4.84 -2.91 -14.80
N ASN A 70 4.84 -1.62 -15.16
CA ASN A 70 4.21 -1.18 -16.40
C ASN A 70 4.90 -1.77 -17.64
N GLN A 71 6.23 -1.83 -17.65
CA GLN A 71 6.98 -2.49 -18.73
C GLN A 71 6.66 -3.98 -18.82
N LEU A 72 6.60 -4.68 -17.68
CA LEU A 72 6.24 -6.10 -17.64
C LEU A 72 4.82 -6.34 -18.16
N LEU A 73 3.85 -5.51 -17.77
CA LEU A 73 2.47 -5.64 -18.23
C LEU A 73 2.37 -5.40 -19.75
N GLU A 74 3.15 -4.46 -20.28
CA GLU A 74 3.26 -4.22 -21.72
C GLU A 74 3.87 -5.43 -22.45
N ASP A 75 4.98 -5.98 -21.94
CA ASP A 75 5.64 -7.17 -22.49
C ASP A 75 4.69 -8.40 -22.53
N LEU A 76 3.85 -8.54 -21.51
CA LEU A 76 2.89 -9.64 -21.36
C LEU A 76 1.53 -9.34 -22.00
N SER A 77 1.36 -8.18 -22.63
CA SER A 77 0.08 -7.71 -23.19
C SER A 77 -1.08 -7.79 -22.19
N MET A 78 -0.80 -7.48 -20.92
CA MET A 78 -1.78 -7.44 -19.83
C MET A 78 -2.31 -6.02 -19.64
N ASP A 79 -3.56 -5.91 -19.20
CA ASP A 79 -4.14 -4.61 -18.86
C ASP A 79 -3.35 -3.92 -17.73
N THR A 80 -3.07 -2.64 -17.94
CA THR A 80 -2.36 -1.78 -16.98
C THR A 80 -3.28 -0.67 -16.45
N PHE A 81 -2.90 -0.06 -15.33
CA PHE A 81 -3.56 1.10 -14.77
C PHE A 81 -3.38 2.34 -15.64
N LEU A 82 -4.43 3.15 -15.72
CA LEU A 82 -4.35 4.48 -16.31
C LEU A 82 -3.46 5.39 -15.46
N THR A 83 -2.88 6.43 -16.06
CA THR A 83 -2.11 7.44 -15.34
C THR A 83 -2.90 8.07 -14.18
N SER A 84 -4.21 8.24 -14.35
CA SER A 84 -5.11 8.74 -13.30
C SER A 84 -5.25 7.77 -12.12
N ASP A 85 -5.17 6.47 -12.36
CA ASP A 85 -5.28 5.47 -11.31
C ASP A 85 -3.97 5.39 -10.52
N TRP A 86 -2.82 5.47 -11.20
CA TRP A 86 -1.52 5.62 -10.54
C TRP A 86 -1.46 6.84 -9.63
N ALA A 87 -1.96 8.00 -10.10
CA ALA A 87 -2.00 9.21 -9.28
C ALA A 87 -2.88 9.06 -8.03
N LYS A 88 -4.01 8.33 -8.14
CA LYS A 88 -4.85 8.00 -6.96
C LYS A 88 -4.10 7.11 -5.98
N LEU A 89 -3.41 6.07 -6.46
CA LEU A 89 -2.63 5.17 -5.62
C LEU A 89 -1.51 5.91 -4.88
N GLU A 90 -0.80 6.80 -5.56
CA GLU A 90 0.23 7.65 -4.94
C GLU A 90 -0.35 8.57 -3.86
N ASN A 91 -1.50 9.20 -4.11
CA ASN A 91 -2.17 10.04 -3.12
C ASN A 91 -2.64 9.23 -1.91
N LEU A 92 -3.09 7.99 -2.12
CA LEU A 92 -3.48 7.09 -1.04
C LEU A 92 -2.28 6.68 -0.20
N VAL A 93 -1.15 6.33 -0.82
CA VAL A 93 0.09 6.02 -0.09
C VAL A 93 0.52 7.21 0.76
N LYS A 94 0.54 8.42 0.19
CA LYS A 94 0.86 9.66 0.93
C LYS A 94 -0.09 9.93 2.09
N LEU A 95 -1.38 9.65 1.90
CA LEU A 95 -2.39 9.81 2.96
C LEU A 95 -2.14 8.83 4.11
N PHE A 96 -1.76 7.58 3.80
CA PHE A 96 -1.57 6.53 4.80
C PHE A 96 -0.19 6.55 5.48
N GLU A 97 0.82 7.12 4.83
CA GLU A 97 2.20 7.21 5.33
C GLU A 97 2.34 7.77 6.76
N PRO A 98 1.74 8.93 7.13
CA PRO A 98 1.85 9.44 8.51
C PRO A 98 1.19 8.51 9.53
N PHE A 99 0.07 7.87 9.17
CA PHE A 99 -0.55 6.86 10.02
C PHE A 99 0.37 5.67 10.23
N ALA A 100 1.05 5.22 9.18
CA ALA A 100 1.99 4.13 9.28
C ALA A 100 3.14 4.48 10.23
N ILE A 101 3.79 5.63 10.04
CA ILE A 101 4.91 6.09 10.87
C ILE A 101 4.55 6.19 12.36
N HIS A 102 3.37 6.70 12.68
CA HIS A 102 2.97 6.91 14.07
C HIS A 102 2.38 5.67 14.75
N THR A 103 1.89 4.69 13.99
CA THR A 103 1.24 3.50 14.56
C THR A 103 2.07 2.23 14.46
N ASP A 104 3.06 2.15 13.58
CA ASP A 104 4.02 1.04 13.49
C ASP A 104 4.79 0.78 14.81
N PRO A 105 5.29 1.82 15.53
CA PRO A 105 5.97 1.61 16.81
C PRO A 105 5.06 1.01 17.89
N LEU A 106 3.76 1.35 17.84
CA LEU A 106 2.74 0.88 18.77
C LEU A 106 2.40 -0.61 18.58
N GLN A 107 2.87 -1.23 17.49
CA GLN A 107 2.66 -2.67 17.24
C GLN A 107 3.63 -3.56 18.03
N SER A 108 4.75 -3.03 18.51
CA SER A 108 5.74 -3.84 19.22
C SER A 108 5.38 -4.04 20.69
N ASP A 109 5.57 -5.25 21.20
CA ASP A 109 5.36 -5.59 22.63
C ASP A 109 6.31 -4.85 23.59
N SER A 110 7.30 -4.14 23.04
CA SER A 110 8.28 -3.36 23.79
C SER A 110 7.81 -1.96 24.19
N GLN A 111 6.70 -1.48 23.61
CA GLN A 111 6.21 -0.11 23.87
C GLN A 111 5.18 -0.05 24.99
N SER A 112 5.25 1.02 25.78
CA SER A 112 4.29 1.29 26.84
C SER A 112 3.07 2.04 26.32
N LEU A 113 1.90 1.80 26.91
CA LEU A 113 0.64 2.51 26.62
C LEU A 113 0.76 4.04 26.70
N SER A 114 1.80 4.56 27.36
CA SER A 114 2.12 6.00 27.42
C SER A 114 2.36 6.64 26.06
N GLN A 115 2.75 5.88 25.04
CA GLN A 115 3.04 6.40 23.69
C GLN A 115 1.80 6.58 22.82
N VAL A 116 0.64 6.07 23.23
CA VAL A 116 -0.59 6.15 22.44
C VAL A 116 -1.08 7.60 22.28
N VAL A 117 -1.07 8.39 23.35
CA VAL A 117 -1.54 9.79 23.33
C VAL A 117 -0.63 10.68 22.47
N PRO A 118 0.71 10.65 22.62
CA PRO A 118 1.62 11.37 21.72
C PRO A 118 1.43 11.04 20.24
N CYS A 119 1.28 9.75 19.88
CA CYS A 119 1.07 9.35 18.50
C CYS A 119 -0.24 9.89 17.90
N LEU A 120 -1.32 9.98 18.70
CA LEU A 120 -2.58 10.55 18.24
C LEU A 120 -2.48 12.07 18.01
N LEU A 121 -1.81 12.79 18.89
CA LEU A 121 -1.64 14.24 18.75
C LEU A 121 -0.78 14.61 17.52
N ASN A 122 0.23 13.80 17.20
CA ASN A 122 1.03 14.00 15.98
C ASN A 122 0.24 13.76 14.68
N LEU A 123 -0.80 12.92 14.71
CA LEU A 123 -1.69 12.70 13.56
C LEU A 123 -2.69 13.84 13.36
N GLU A 124 -3.04 14.56 14.42
CA GLU A 124 -3.93 15.72 14.37
C GLU A 124 -3.17 17.02 14.05
N ALA A 125 -1.85 17.04 14.25
CA ALA A 125 -1.01 18.16 13.88
C ALA A 125 -1.00 18.34 12.34
N PRO A 126 -1.18 19.58 11.83
CA PRO A 126 -1.00 19.85 10.41
C PRO A 126 0.42 19.47 9.98
N PRO A 127 0.63 19.01 8.72
CA PRO A 127 1.97 18.70 8.23
C PRO A 127 2.85 19.92 8.46
N ALA A 128 3.96 19.74 9.17
CA ALA A 128 4.95 20.79 9.35
C ALA A 128 5.47 21.16 7.95
N ASP A 129 5.14 22.37 7.48
CA ASP A 129 5.76 22.99 6.33
C ASP A 129 7.27 23.13 6.61
N ASP A 130 8.09 22.40 5.85
CA ASP A 130 9.52 22.68 5.63
C ASP A 130 9.76 22.71 4.11
#